data_AF-R5M7S2-F1
#
_entry.id   AF-R5M7S2-F1
#
_cell.length_a   1.000
_cell.length_b   1.000
_cell.length_c   1.000
_cell.angle_alpha   90.00
_cell.angle_beta   90.00
_cell.angle_gamma   90.00
#
_symmetry.space_group_name_H-M   'P 1'
#
loop_
_entity.id
_entity.type
_entity.pdbx_description
1 polymer ?
#
loop_
_entity_poly.entity_id
_entity_poly.type
_entity_poly.pdbx_seq_one_letter_code
_entity_poly.pdbx_strand_id
1 'polypeptide(L)'
;METRAIDTFEKQDIFYNRMIEDYKNGVIPHSSVFEPYFRWKMDECSHDEITREMAYVMMDEASALLDEYYAKHPNAYQNMDAYIDEDPWQQYKGFGEDKYVVSYLEGIDSELKNIIAVLM
;
A
#
# COMPACT_ATOMS: atom_id res chain seq x y z
N MET A 1 -20.71 -8.38 -25.05
CA MET A 1 -19.41 -7.89 -24.58
C MET A 1 -18.90 -8.93 -23.61
N GLU A 2 -17.82 -9.64 -23.95
CA GLU A 2 -17.10 -10.45 -22.97
C GLU A 2 -16.38 -9.48 -22.04
N THR A 3 -16.87 -9.32 -20.82
CA THR A 3 -16.09 -8.74 -19.72
C THR A 3 -14.95 -9.72 -19.46
N ARG A 4 -13.75 -9.42 -19.98
CA ARG A 4 -12.56 -10.14 -19.55
C ARG A 4 -12.30 -9.73 -18.12
N ALA A 5 -12.52 -10.66 -17.20
CA ALA A 5 -12.04 -10.55 -15.83
C ALA A 5 -10.58 -10.09 -15.87
N ILE A 6 -10.26 -8.91 -15.34
CA ILE A 6 -8.87 -8.46 -15.18
C ILE A 6 -8.12 -9.55 -14.40
N ASP A 7 -6.98 -9.97 -14.95
CA ASP A 7 -6.15 -11.00 -14.34
C ASP A 7 -5.64 -10.51 -12.96
N THR A 8 -5.44 -11.43 -12.02
CA THR A 8 -4.96 -11.07 -10.67
C THR A 8 -3.63 -10.34 -10.74
N PHE A 9 -2.77 -10.71 -11.70
CA PHE A 9 -1.51 -10.03 -11.97
C PHE A 9 -1.70 -8.61 -12.52
N GLU A 10 -2.67 -8.40 -13.42
CA GLU A 10 -2.98 -7.07 -13.95
C GLU A 10 -3.48 -6.12 -12.85
N LYS A 11 -4.28 -6.60 -11.90
CA LYS A 11 -4.70 -5.80 -10.73
C LYS A 11 -3.51 -5.37 -9.86
N GLN A 12 -2.57 -6.28 -9.63
CA GLN A 12 -1.35 -5.98 -8.89
C GLN A 12 -0.50 -4.95 -9.63
N ASP A 13 -0.35 -5.08 -10.95
CA ASP A 13 0.39 -4.11 -11.76
C ASP A 13 -0.25 -2.71 -11.71
N ILE A 14 -1.58 -2.61 -11.81
CA ILE A 14 -2.30 -1.33 -11.68
C ILE A 14 -2.02 -0.69 -10.31
N PHE A 15 -2.12 -1.49 -9.25
CA PHE A 15 -1.86 -1.02 -7.89
C PHE A 15 -0.41 -0.52 -7.74
N TYR A 16 0.58 -1.33 -8.12
CA TYR A 16 1.99 -1.00 -7.94
C TYR A 16 2.42 0.19 -8.80
N ASN A 17 1.99 0.25 -10.06
CA ASN A 17 2.31 1.38 -10.94
C ASN A 17 1.79 2.70 -10.36
N ARG A 18 0.55 2.70 -9.87
CA ARG A 18 -0.04 3.89 -9.27
C ARG A 18 0.64 4.26 -7.94
N MET A 19 0.94 3.28 -7.10
CA MET A 19 1.67 3.49 -5.83
C MET A 19 3.04 4.15 -6.08
N ILE A 20 3.80 3.67 -7.08
CA ILE A 20 5.10 4.24 -7.44
C ILE A 20 4.94 5.67 -8.01
N GLU A 21 3.92 5.91 -8.82
CA GLU A 21 3.61 7.26 -9.33
C GLU A 21 3.29 8.25 -8.20
N ASP A 22 2.40 7.85 -7.28
CA ASP A 22 2.00 8.67 -6.13
C ASP A 22 3.19 8.93 -5.18
N TYR A 23 4.10 7.97 -5.03
CA TYR A 23 5.37 8.17 -4.32
C TYR A 23 6.24 9.24 -4.99
N LYS A 24 6.49 9.10 -6.30
CA LYS A 24 7.29 10.05 -7.08
C LYS A 24 6.69 11.46 -7.09
N ASN A 25 5.37 11.56 -7.02
CA ASN A 25 4.64 12.83 -6.98
C ASN A 25 4.54 13.43 -5.56
N GLY A 26 5.05 12.76 -4.53
CA GLY A 26 5.03 13.25 -3.16
C GLY A 26 3.63 13.23 -2.51
N VAL A 27 2.73 12.37 -2.99
CA VAL A 27 1.37 12.21 -2.46
C VAL A 27 1.39 11.51 -1.10
N ILE A 28 2.33 10.58 -0.91
CA ILE A 28 2.47 9.82 0.34
C ILE A 28 3.09 10.71 1.42
N PRO A 29 2.41 10.91 2.57
CA PRO A 29 2.97 11.66 3.70
C PRO A 29 4.25 11.01 4.22
N HIS A 30 5.21 11.84 4.63
CA HIS A 30 6.50 11.40 5.18
C HIS A 30 7.25 10.39 4.28
N SER A 31 7.06 10.50 2.96
CA SER A 31 7.57 9.58 1.93
C SER A 31 9.06 9.23 2.04
N SER A 32 9.89 10.11 2.59
CA SER A 32 11.32 9.84 2.83
C SER A 32 11.56 8.65 3.77
N VAL A 33 10.66 8.38 4.73
CA VAL A 33 10.78 7.22 5.63
C VAL A 33 10.66 5.91 4.83
N PHE A 34 9.82 5.91 3.79
CA PHE A 34 9.55 4.75 2.96
C PHE A 34 10.55 4.59 1.79
N GLU A 35 11.57 5.44 1.67
CA GLU A 35 12.55 5.38 0.58
C GLU A 35 13.16 3.98 0.37
N PRO A 36 13.59 3.23 1.41
CA PRO A 36 14.14 1.90 1.21
C PRO A 36 13.13 0.92 0.56
N TYR A 37 11.86 0.99 0.97
CA TYR A 37 10.79 0.18 0.38
C TYR A 37 10.56 0.53 -1.08
N PHE A 38 10.51 1.83 -1.42
CA PHE A 38 10.27 2.25 -2.80
C PHE A 38 11.46 1.99 -3.73
N ARG A 39 12.70 2.12 -3.25
CA ARG A 39 13.88 1.69 -4.01
C ARG A 39 13.82 0.21 -4.34
N TRP A 40 13.40 -0.63 -3.40
CA TRP A 40 13.18 -2.05 -3.67
C TRP A 40 12.07 -2.28 -4.70
N LYS A 41 10.92 -1.60 -4.58
CA LYS A 41 9.81 -1.71 -5.55
C LYS A 41 10.13 -1.21 -6.95
N MET A 42 11.13 -0.35 -7.10
CA MET A 42 11.60 0.16 -8.37
C MET A 42 12.81 -0.62 -8.93
N ASP A 43 13.15 -1.77 -8.34
CA ASP A 43 14.32 -2.60 -8.68
C ASP A 43 15.66 -1.84 -8.57
N GLU A 44 15.72 -0.81 -7.71
CA GLU A 44 16.93 0.00 -7.46
C GLU A 44 17.81 -0.58 -6.34
N CYS A 45 17.29 -1.55 -5.58
CA CYS A 45 18.02 -2.33 -4.58
C CYS A 45 17.37 -3.70 -4.36
N SER A 46 18.13 -4.63 -3.74
CA SER A 46 17.57 -5.90 -3.27
C SER A 46 16.75 -5.70 -1.99
N HIS A 47 15.74 -6.56 -1.75
CA HIS A 47 15.04 -6.58 -0.46
C HIS A 47 15.99 -6.86 0.72
N ASP A 48 17.13 -7.52 0.48
CA ASP A 48 18.15 -7.80 1.49
C ASP A 48 18.81 -6.53 2.04
N GLU A 49 18.68 -5.40 1.33
CA GLU A 49 19.15 -4.09 1.81
C GLU A 49 18.19 -3.48 2.83
N ILE A 50 16.94 -3.95 2.92
CA ILE A 50 15.99 -3.55 3.96
C ILE A 50 16.30 -4.33 5.23
N THR A 51 17.03 -3.68 6.14
CA THR A 51 17.33 -4.27 7.45
C THR A 51 16.08 -4.37 8.32
N ARG A 52 16.12 -5.23 9.34
CA ARG A 52 15.04 -5.36 10.33
C ARG A 52 14.73 -4.04 11.05
N GLU A 53 15.77 -3.24 11.37
CA GLU A 53 15.59 -1.92 12.00
C GLU A 53 14.86 -0.95 11.07
N MET A 54 15.25 -0.89 9.79
CA MET A 54 14.57 -0.07 8.79
C MET A 54 13.11 -0.50 8.60
N ALA A 55 12.85 -1.81 8.55
CA ALA A 55 11.51 -2.34 8.43
C ALA A 55 10.62 -1.92 9.60
N TYR A 56 11.11 -2.00 10.85
CA TYR A 56 10.35 -1.53 12.01
C TYR A 56 10.07 -0.02 11.97
N VAL A 57 11.05 0.80 11.59
CA VAL A 57 10.84 2.26 11.46
C VAL A 57 9.75 2.58 10.42
N MET A 58 9.78 1.92 9.26
CA MET A 58 8.75 2.10 8.24
C MET A 58 7.37 1.57 8.70
N MET A 59 7.33 0.45 9.43
CA MET A 59 6.07 -0.09 9.97
C MET A 59 5.45 0.82 11.03
N ASP A 60 6.27 1.37 11.94
CA ASP A 60 5.79 2.31 12.97
C ASP A 60 5.20 3.57 12.33
N GLU A 61 5.87 4.11 11.30
CA GLU A 61 5.39 5.26 10.54
C GLU A 61 4.09 4.94 9.78
N ALA A 62 4.03 3.78 9.10
CA ALA A 62 2.82 3.36 8.41
C ALA A 62 1.64 3.20 9.39
N SER A 63 1.88 2.61 10.56
CA SER A 63 0.85 2.46 11.59
C SER A 63 0.35 3.80 12.11
N ALA A 64 1.24 4.76 12.37
CA ALA A 64 0.86 6.09 12.85
C ALA A 64 0.00 6.83 11.82
N LEU A 65 0.38 6.80 10.54
CA LEU A 65 -0.41 7.40 9.46
C LEU A 65 -1.76 6.70 9.26
N LEU A 66 -1.81 5.37 9.35
CA LEU A 66 -3.06 4.61 9.26
C LEU A 66 -4.02 4.97 10.39
N ASP A 67 -3.54 5.13 11.62
CA ASP A 67 -4.36 5.57 12.75
C ASP A 67 -5.02 6.93 12.48
N GLU A 68 -4.31 7.88 11.86
CA GLU A 68 -4.86 9.17 11.45
C GLU A 68 -5.97 9.01 10.40
N TYR A 69 -5.74 8.20 9.36
CA TYR A 69 -6.73 7.96 8.31
C TYR A 69 -7.97 7.22 8.84
N TYR A 70 -7.81 6.24 9.73
CA TYR A 70 -8.95 5.56 10.36
C TYR A 70 -9.74 6.49 11.27
N ALA A 71 -9.08 7.37 12.00
CA ALA A 71 -9.76 8.39 12.81
C ALA A 71 -10.52 9.40 11.93
N LYS A 72 -9.96 9.77 10.77
CA LYS A 72 -10.61 10.65 9.78
C LYS A 72 -11.82 9.98 9.11
N HIS A 73 -11.77 8.66 8.91
CA HIS A 73 -12.81 7.88 8.22
C HIS A 73 -13.37 6.73 9.11
N PRO A 74 -14.04 7.05 10.24
CA PRO A 74 -14.43 6.05 11.24
C PRO A 74 -15.43 5.00 10.74
N ASN A 75 -16.08 5.25 9.60
CA ASN A 75 -17.07 4.36 9.00
C ASN A 75 -16.63 3.80 7.64
N ALA A 76 -15.35 3.93 7.27
CA ALA A 76 -14.85 3.54 5.94
C ALA A 76 -15.19 2.09 5.57
N TYR A 77 -15.11 1.18 6.55
CA TYR A 77 -15.36 -0.24 6.34
C TYR A 77 -16.81 -0.69 6.53
N GLN A 78 -17.74 0.20 6.89
CA GLN A 78 -19.12 -0.19 7.22
C GLN A 78 -19.99 -0.54 6.01
N ASN A 79 -19.61 -0.12 4.80
CA ASN A 79 -20.40 -0.33 3.58
C ASN A 79 -19.54 -0.91 2.44
N MET A 80 -18.95 -2.09 2.64
CA MET A 80 -18.28 -2.81 1.55
C MET A 80 -19.31 -3.25 0.50
N ASP A 81 -18.97 -3.11 -0.78
CA ASP A 81 -19.87 -3.54 -1.86
C ASP A 81 -20.13 -5.05 -1.79
N ALA A 82 -21.37 -5.44 -2.09
CA ALA A 82 -21.77 -6.84 -2.11
C ALA A 82 -21.24 -7.62 -3.33
N TYR A 83 -20.72 -6.92 -4.35
CA TYR A 83 -20.12 -7.51 -5.54
C TYR A 83 -18.62 -7.19 -5.56
N ILE A 84 -17.79 -8.14 -5.95
CA ILE A 84 -16.36 -7.91 -6.22
C ILE A 84 -16.27 -7.32 -7.63
N ASP A 85 -15.63 -6.16 -7.79
CA ASP A 85 -15.33 -5.57 -9.09
C ASP A 85 -13.84 -5.68 -9.45
N GLU A 86 -13.46 -5.02 -10.54
CA GLU A 86 -12.10 -5.06 -11.05
C GLU A 86 -11.18 -3.95 -10.47
N ASP A 87 -11.71 -3.05 -9.64
CA ASP A 87 -10.95 -1.95 -9.02
C ASP A 87 -10.06 -2.50 -7.88
N PRO A 88 -8.72 -2.34 -7.95
CA PRO A 88 -7.81 -2.71 -6.85
C PRO A 88 -8.15 -2.01 -5.53
N TRP A 89 -8.81 -0.85 -5.58
CA TRP A 89 -9.16 -0.04 -4.42
C TRP A 89 -10.60 -0.20 -3.96
N GLN A 90 -11.34 -1.19 -4.46
CA GLN A 90 -12.74 -1.38 -4.13
C GLN A 90 -13.00 -1.46 -2.62
N GLN A 91 -12.17 -2.23 -1.90
CA GLN A 91 -12.27 -2.40 -0.45
C GLN A 91 -11.97 -1.11 0.33
N TYR A 92 -11.32 -0.13 -0.30
CA TYR A 92 -10.92 1.14 0.29
C TYR A 92 -11.85 2.31 -0.09
N LYS A 93 -12.94 2.08 -0.83
CA LYS A 93 -13.84 3.16 -1.30
C LYS A 93 -14.35 4.08 -0.18
N GLY A 94 -14.51 3.55 1.03
CA GLY A 94 -14.99 4.29 2.19
C GLY A 94 -14.03 5.39 2.69
N PHE A 95 -12.78 5.38 2.21
CA PHE A 95 -11.77 6.41 2.48
C PHE A 95 -11.82 7.59 1.49
N GLY A 96 -12.71 7.56 0.49
CA GLY A 96 -12.79 8.61 -0.53
C GLY A 96 -11.48 8.73 -1.32
N GLU A 97 -10.94 9.94 -1.47
CA GLU A 97 -9.65 10.19 -2.13
C GLU A 97 -8.46 9.60 -1.37
N ASP A 98 -8.57 9.42 -0.04
CA ASP A 98 -7.48 8.86 0.78
C ASP A 98 -7.30 7.35 0.56
N LYS A 99 -8.21 6.70 -0.17
CA LYS A 99 -8.20 5.25 -0.44
C LYS A 99 -6.88 4.75 -1.00
N TYR A 100 -6.22 5.57 -1.82
CA TYR A 100 -4.94 5.27 -2.43
C TYR A 100 -3.87 5.15 -1.35
N VAL A 101 -3.65 6.23 -0.58
CA VAL A 101 -2.61 6.26 0.46
C VAL A 101 -2.86 5.19 1.53
N VAL A 102 -4.10 5.02 2.00
CA VAL A 102 -4.44 3.97 2.98
C VAL A 102 -4.07 2.58 2.46
N SER A 103 -4.44 2.27 1.21
CA SER A 103 -4.11 0.97 0.61
C SER A 103 -2.60 0.74 0.47
N TYR A 104 -1.83 1.79 0.18
CA TYR A 104 -0.38 1.69 0.09
C TYR A 104 0.25 1.44 1.44
N LEU A 105 -0.19 2.15 2.48
CA LEU A 105 0.33 1.99 3.85
C LEU A 105 0.04 0.60 4.41
N GLU A 106 -1.16 0.06 4.19
CA GLU A 106 -1.48 -1.33 4.54
C GLU A 106 -0.63 -2.33 3.76
N GLY A 107 -0.39 -2.08 2.47
CA GLY A 107 0.49 -2.90 1.63
C GLY A 107 1.94 -2.89 2.11
N ILE A 108 2.47 -1.72 2.43
CA ILE A 108 3.82 -1.53 2.99
C ILE A 108 3.97 -2.30 4.30
N ASP A 109 3.05 -2.10 5.25
CA ASP A 109 3.10 -2.78 6.56
C ASP A 109 3.06 -4.31 6.40
N SER A 110 2.18 -4.83 5.53
CA SER A 110 2.06 -6.26 5.26
C SER A 110 3.32 -6.86 4.64
N GLU A 111 3.90 -6.21 3.65
CA GLU A 111 5.09 -6.71 2.97
C GLU A 111 6.36 -6.60 3.84
N LEU A 112 6.49 -5.55 4.66
CA LEU A 112 7.60 -5.42 5.60
C LEU A 112 7.56 -6.51 6.67
N LYS A 113 6.37 -6.91 7.15
CA LYS A 113 6.21 -8.08 8.03
C LYS A 113 6.73 -9.36 7.37
N ASN A 114 6.46 -9.55 6.08
CA ASN A 114 6.96 -10.70 5.32
C ASN A 114 8.48 -10.65 5.17
N ILE A 115 9.08 -9.49 4.88
CA ILE A 115 10.53 -9.31 4.82
C ILE A 115 11.17 -9.68 6.17
N ILE A 116 10.63 -9.16 7.28
CA ILE A 116 11.14 -9.48 8.62
C ILE A 116 11.10 -10.99 8.89
N ALA A 117 10.05 -11.68 8.45
CA ALA A 117 9.90 -13.12 8.63
C ALA A 117 10.94 -13.94 7.84
N VAL A 118 11.38 -13.44 6.67
CA VAL A 118 12.42 -14.08 5.85
C VAL A 118 13.84 -13.78 6.33
N LEU A 119 14.04 -12.66 7.05
CA LEU A 119 15.31 -12.30 7.69
C LEU A 119 15.60 -13.09 8.99
N MET A 120 14.81 -14.12 9.33
CA MET A 120 15.01 -15.02 10.47
C MET A 120 15.83 -16.25 10.09
#